data_AF-A0A9W9MKR9-F1
#
_entry.id   AF-A0A9W9MKR9-F1
#
_cell.length_a   1.000
_cell.length_b   1.000
_cell.length_c   1.000
_cell.angle_alpha   90.00
_cell.angle_beta   90.00
_cell.angle_gamma   90.00
#
_symmetry.space_group_name_H-M   'P 1'
#
loop_
_entity.id
_entity.type
_entity.pdbx_description
1 polymer ?
#
loop_
_entity_poly.entity_id
_entity_poly.type
_entity_poly.pdbx_seq_one_letter_code
_entity_poly.pdbx_strand_id
1 'polypeptide(L)'
;MSVPAVGQRRSFDGHLSTIRYVGTVQGTTGDWLGVEWDDASRGKHSGEHKGVRHFSCKSKHATAGSFVRPSRPSDQPLSFLEALREKYASESVNSLAHNDLASGATARGKAIEISGKVVEEVGFDKIRKQLAELQELRIVLLDGLRVVGVIASYNQAQVLHSEEAQNIGETCPKITELDLSRSLLSRWRDVWDICNQLKHLKKLKLNGNRFQALEDDLTFKGITELHLEENLLSWDEIAVIAHRFPSLISLTASANQLTETTCPLPSTITTLTLDHNEITSISALRHLAALPKLEHLSIRGNNINTVNPNTTDTTLDFQFPQTLRSLDISRNNITSWTILNKLPTVFPGLTTLRITANPLFDQPPLPPSVTEASKPMTVDEAFMLTLSRFPPSLTTLNYSTISPQDRSNAEMYYLSLIGKELSATTEEEEPAILATHPRYSELCELYVEPTITRAVVSDSSGARVIHPRSVAARLVKMAFCLPLGNDESKSQVKEIPGSFDTYQVKALVSRLFRLPAFGFRLVWETDEWDPVEKEVGDEGVVGWDEDSEDDDRPDIGSGLETTGDGPDKSRFVRREVELVDSTRDIGFLFQGEVGEVRIRIDVIDYASKR
;
A
#
# COMPACT_ATOMS: atom_id res chain seq x y z
N MET A 1 -25.02 12.39 -42.08
CA MET A 1 -24.15 11.64 -41.14
C MET A 1 -22.77 11.49 -41.75
N SER A 2 -21.70 11.68 -40.98
CA SER A 2 -20.33 11.42 -41.44
C SER A 2 -20.19 9.98 -41.92
N VAL A 3 -19.46 9.74 -43.02
CA VAL A 3 -19.11 8.38 -43.44
C VAL A 3 -18.34 7.69 -42.29
N PRO A 4 -18.73 6.47 -41.87
CA PRO A 4 -18.00 5.73 -40.84
C PRO A 4 -16.56 5.48 -41.25
N ALA A 5 -15.61 5.72 -40.35
CA ALA A 5 -14.19 5.52 -40.58
C ALA A 5 -13.55 4.67 -39.47
N VAL A 6 -12.50 3.93 -39.82
CA VAL A 6 -11.70 3.18 -38.83
C VAL A 6 -11.05 4.16 -37.85
N GLY A 7 -11.03 3.79 -36.56
CA GLY A 7 -10.56 4.64 -35.46
C GLY A 7 -11.63 5.56 -34.88
N GLN A 8 -12.76 5.75 -35.57
CA GLN A 8 -13.87 6.57 -35.07
C GLN A 8 -14.57 5.89 -33.88
N ARG A 9 -14.91 6.66 -32.85
CA ARG A 9 -15.71 6.19 -31.72
C ARG A 9 -17.21 6.40 -31.95
N ARG A 10 -18.02 5.43 -31.51
CA ARG A 10 -19.48 5.43 -31.59
C ARG A 10 -20.07 4.95 -30.27
N SER A 11 -21.23 5.49 -29.92
CA SER A 11 -22.06 4.97 -28.83
C SER A 11 -23.30 4.31 -29.40
N PHE A 12 -23.65 3.12 -28.91
CA PHE A 12 -24.86 2.40 -29.28
C PHE A 12 -25.63 2.00 -28.04
N ASP A 13 -26.76 2.66 -27.79
CA ASP A 13 -27.59 2.45 -26.61
C ASP A 13 -26.81 2.71 -25.31
N GLY A 14 -26.01 3.79 -25.29
CA GLY A 14 -25.16 4.17 -24.17
C GLY A 14 -23.82 3.42 -24.06
N HIS A 15 -23.55 2.46 -24.94
CA HIS A 15 -22.31 1.68 -24.92
C HIS A 15 -21.29 2.18 -25.93
N LEU A 16 -20.11 2.55 -25.43
CA LEU A 16 -19.00 3.07 -26.23
C LEU A 16 -18.27 1.96 -26.99
N SER A 17 -17.87 2.29 -28.21
CA SER A 17 -17.16 1.40 -29.11
C SER A 17 -16.26 2.17 -30.06
N THR A 18 -15.26 1.50 -30.61
CA THR A 18 -14.36 2.01 -31.64
C THR A 18 -14.51 1.18 -32.92
N ILE A 19 -14.68 1.85 -34.06
CA ILE A 19 -14.74 1.19 -35.36
C ILE A 19 -13.34 0.68 -35.72
N ARG A 20 -13.21 -0.62 -35.96
CA ARG A 20 -11.98 -1.31 -36.38
C ARG A 20 -12.02 -1.80 -37.82
N TYR A 21 -13.20 -1.88 -38.42
CA TYR A 21 -13.39 -2.33 -39.79
C TYR A 21 -14.62 -1.69 -40.43
N VAL A 22 -14.52 -1.37 -41.72
CA VAL A 22 -15.65 -0.95 -42.56
C VAL A 22 -15.55 -1.72 -43.86
N GLY A 23 -16.55 -2.54 -44.16
CA GLY A 23 -16.60 -3.31 -45.41
C GLY A 23 -17.46 -4.56 -45.35
N THR A 24 -17.33 -5.41 -46.36
CA THR A 24 -18.10 -6.66 -46.45
C THR A 24 -17.55 -7.72 -45.51
N VAL A 25 -18.42 -8.63 -45.04
CA VAL A 25 -18.05 -9.75 -44.16
C VAL A 25 -18.35 -11.06 -44.88
N GLN A 26 -17.41 -12.00 -44.85
CA GLN A 26 -17.51 -13.22 -45.65
C GLN A 26 -18.75 -14.03 -45.26
N GLY A 27 -19.53 -14.42 -46.28
CA GLY A 27 -20.77 -15.17 -46.10
C GLY A 27 -21.94 -14.34 -45.58
N THR A 28 -21.87 -13.01 -45.72
CA THR A 28 -22.97 -12.08 -45.41
C THR A 28 -23.19 -11.09 -46.55
N THR A 29 -24.36 -10.45 -46.59
CA THR A 29 -24.70 -9.44 -47.60
C THR A 29 -24.50 -8.02 -47.06
N GLY A 30 -24.06 -7.10 -47.92
CA GLY A 30 -23.88 -5.68 -47.62
C GLY A 30 -22.69 -5.36 -46.72
N ASP A 31 -22.54 -4.08 -46.41
CA ASP A 31 -21.46 -3.58 -45.58
C ASP A 31 -21.75 -3.77 -44.08
N TRP A 32 -20.66 -3.87 -43.33
CA TRP A 32 -20.64 -4.02 -41.88
C TRP A 32 -19.59 -3.09 -41.28
N LEU A 33 -19.86 -2.69 -40.04
CA LEU A 33 -18.89 -2.09 -39.15
C LEU A 33 -18.40 -3.17 -38.21
N GLY A 34 -17.10 -3.47 -38.25
CA GLY A 34 -16.45 -4.19 -37.16
C GLY A 34 -16.16 -3.19 -36.04
N VAL A 35 -16.77 -3.39 -34.88
CA VAL A 35 -16.60 -2.52 -33.71
C VAL A 35 -15.95 -3.29 -32.58
N GLU A 36 -15.06 -2.63 -31.86
CA GLU A 36 -14.52 -3.08 -30.59
C GLU A 36 -15.24 -2.31 -29.47
N TRP A 37 -15.83 -3.01 -28.52
CA TRP A 37 -16.49 -2.41 -27.36
C TRP A 37 -15.46 -2.03 -26.29
N ASP A 38 -15.69 -0.90 -25.63
CA ASP A 38 -14.88 -0.54 -24.46
C ASP A 38 -15.10 -1.56 -23.32
N ASP A 39 -16.35 -2.02 -23.14
CA ASP A 39 -16.71 -3.17 -22.30
C ASP A 39 -16.70 -4.47 -23.13
N ALA A 40 -15.69 -5.32 -22.89
CA ALA A 40 -15.49 -6.56 -23.63
C ALA A 40 -16.59 -7.61 -23.40
N SER A 41 -17.37 -7.52 -22.32
CA SER A 41 -18.48 -8.46 -22.04
C SER A 41 -19.63 -8.32 -23.05
N ARG A 42 -19.73 -7.17 -23.71
CA ARG A 42 -20.80 -6.88 -24.68
C ARG A 42 -20.52 -7.40 -26.08
N GLY A 43 -19.25 -7.64 -26.40
CA GLY A 43 -18.91 -8.16 -27.70
C GLY A 43 -19.14 -9.67 -27.80
N LYS A 44 -18.78 -10.24 -28.96
CA LYS A 44 -19.12 -11.61 -29.36
C LYS A 44 -17.93 -12.41 -29.86
N HIS A 45 -16.90 -11.73 -30.36
CA HIS A 45 -15.75 -12.35 -31.02
C HIS A 45 -14.54 -11.41 -31.03
N SER A 46 -13.38 -11.91 -31.41
CA SER A 46 -12.13 -11.11 -31.50
C SER A 46 -11.98 -10.33 -32.81
N GLY A 47 -12.93 -10.46 -33.74
CA GLY A 47 -12.93 -9.83 -35.08
C GLY A 47 -13.01 -10.83 -36.23
N GLU A 48 -13.26 -12.10 -35.92
CA GLU A 48 -13.43 -13.19 -36.86
C GLU A 48 -14.90 -13.53 -37.11
N HIS A 49 -15.20 -13.96 -38.34
CA HIS A 49 -16.48 -14.55 -38.71
C HIS A 49 -16.24 -15.79 -39.57
N LYS A 50 -16.76 -16.94 -39.13
CA LYS A 50 -16.61 -18.24 -39.83
C LYS A 50 -15.16 -18.60 -40.20
N GLY A 51 -14.22 -18.36 -39.28
CA GLY A 51 -12.79 -18.66 -39.46
C GLY A 51 -12.01 -17.64 -40.29
N VAL A 52 -12.64 -16.55 -40.75
CA VAL A 52 -11.95 -15.46 -41.45
C VAL A 52 -11.90 -14.22 -40.58
N ARG A 53 -10.68 -13.69 -40.41
CA ARG A 53 -10.41 -12.49 -39.62
C ARG A 53 -10.58 -11.25 -40.47
N HIS A 54 -11.54 -10.40 -40.08
CA HIS A 54 -11.77 -9.12 -40.74
C HIS A 54 -11.07 -7.96 -40.02
N PHE A 55 -10.91 -8.05 -38.70
CA PHE A 55 -10.15 -7.09 -37.90
C PHE A 55 -9.58 -7.73 -36.63
N SER A 56 -8.74 -6.97 -35.94
CA SER A 56 -8.25 -7.32 -34.61
C SER A 56 -8.64 -6.24 -33.61
N CYS A 57 -8.98 -6.68 -32.40
CA CYS A 57 -9.23 -5.81 -31.25
C CYS A 57 -7.88 -5.38 -30.63
N LYS A 58 -7.81 -4.16 -30.07
CA LYS A 58 -6.68 -3.75 -29.21
C LYS A 58 -6.72 -4.51 -27.88
N SER A 59 -7.91 -4.74 -27.34
CA SER A 59 -8.11 -5.53 -26.14
C SER A 59 -7.77 -7.00 -26.40
N LYS A 60 -7.03 -7.61 -25.46
CA LYS A 60 -6.70 -9.04 -25.46
C LYS A 60 -7.91 -9.95 -25.19
N HIS A 61 -9.06 -9.40 -24.77
CA HIS A 61 -10.25 -10.19 -24.48
C HIS A 61 -10.83 -10.85 -25.75
N ALA A 62 -11.13 -12.15 -25.65
CA ALA A 62 -11.61 -12.97 -26.77
C ALA A 62 -12.93 -12.50 -27.39
N THR A 63 -13.74 -11.76 -26.65
CA THR A 63 -15.08 -11.33 -27.06
C THR A 63 -15.20 -9.84 -27.33
N ALA A 64 -14.13 -9.03 -27.31
CA ALA A 64 -14.27 -7.56 -27.35
C ALA A 64 -14.95 -6.99 -28.62
N GLY A 65 -14.95 -7.72 -29.73
CA GLY A 65 -15.44 -7.28 -31.03
C GLY A 65 -16.88 -7.71 -31.36
N SER A 66 -17.51 -6.98 -32.29
CA SER A 66 -18.81 -7.32 -32.90
C SER A 66 -18.92 -6.78 -34.33
N PHE A 67 -19.77 -7.38 -35.15
CA PHE A 67 -20.23 -6.78 -36.40
C PHE A 67 -21.58 -6.08 -36.20
N VAL A 68 -21.67 -4.82 -36.63
CA VAL A 68 -22.84 -3.96 -36.54
C VAL A 68 -23.20 -3.43 -37.92
N ARG A 69 -24.50 -3.32 -38.22
CA ARG A 69 -24.94 -2.73 -39.49
C ARG A 69 -24.68 -1.22 -39.50
N PRO A 70 -24.17 -0.63 -40.59
CA PRO A 70 -24.01 0.82 -40.71
C PRO A 70 -25.32 1.60 -40.53
N SER A 71 -26.47 0.96 -40.82
CA SER A 71 -27.80 1.52 -40.62
C SER A 71 -28.29 1.51 -39.16
N ARG A 72 -27.61 0.83 -38.24
CA ARG A 72 -27.96 0.85 -36.82
C ARG A 72 -27.78 2.28 -36.30
N PRO A 73 -28.82 2.91 -35.73
CA PRO A 73 -28.68 4.24 -35.13
C PRO A 73 -27.63 4.23 -34.02
N SER A 74 -26.71 5.20 -34.06
CA SER A 74 -25.81 5.50 -32.96
C SER A 74 -26.34 6.68 -32.16
N ASP A 75 -25.96 6.76 -30.89
CA ASP A 75 -26.31 7.91 -30.05
C ASP A 75 -25.69 9.20 -30.62
N GLN A 76 -26.36 10.33 -30.41
CA GLN A 76 -25.88 11.60 -30.95
C GLN A 76 -24.60 12.04 -30.23
N PRO A 77 -23.54 12.39 -30.98
CA PRO A 77 -22.35 13.01 -30.40
C PRO A 77 -22.67 14.42 -29.90
N LEU A 78 -21.86 14.90 -28.95
CA LEU A 78 -21.96 16.25 -28.41
C LEU A 78 -20.65 17.00 -28.67
N SER A 79 -20.75 18.30 -28.91
CA SER A 79 -19.63 19.21 -28.73
C SER A 79 -19.30 19.35 -27.24
N PHE A 80 -18.10 19.86 -26.95
CA PHE A 80 -17.71 20.22 -25.59
C PHE A 80 -18.73 21.17 -24.93
N LEU A 81 -19.14 22.25 -25.62
CA LEU A 81 -20.05 23.24 -25.05
C LEU A 81 -21.48 22.72 -24.90
N GLU A 82 -21.97 21.87 -25.81
CA GLU A 82 -23.27 21.21 -25.63
C GLU A 82 -23.24 20.29 -24.41
N ALA A 83 -22.20 19.46 -24.25
CA ALA A 83 -22.06 18.59 -23.08
C ALA A 83 -21.95 19.39 -21.76
N LEU A 84 -21.23 20.52 -21.77
CA LEU A 84 -21.13 21.42 -20.63
C LEU A 84 -22.51 21.99 -20.26
N ARG A 85 -23.26 22.51 -21.24
CA ARG A 85 -24.60 23.06 -21.03
C ARG A 85 -25.60 21.98 -20.61
N GLU A 86 -25.53 20.80 -21.21
CA GLU A 86 -26.35 19.64 -20.84
C GLU A 86 -26.12 19.25 -19.38
N LYS A 87 -24.89 19.31 -18.87
CA LYS A 87 -24.61 18.92 -17.49
C LYS A 87 -24.85 20.02 -16.46
N TYR A 88 -24.48 21.27 -16.78
CA TYR A 88 -24.43 22.35 -15.79
C TYR A 88 -25.50 23.43 -15.99
N ALA A 89 -26.20 23.46 -17.14
CA ALA A 89 -27.25 24.43 -17.41
C ALA A 89 -28.66 23.81 -17.53
N SER A 90 -28.78 22.48 -17.64
CA SER A 90 -30.06 21.80 -17.96
C SER A 90 -31.08 21.76 -16.81
N GLU A 91 -30.66 21.75 -15.53
CA GLU A 91 -31.59 21.75 -14.39
C GLU A 91 -32.53 22.96 -14.38
N SER A 92 -32.08 24.07 -14.97
CA SER A 92 -32.86 25.29 -15.10
C SER A 92 -34.02 25.20 -16.11
N VAL A 93 -33.99 24.25 -17.05
CA VAL A 93 -34.98 24.10 -18.13
C VAL A 93 -36.14 23.21 -17.65
N ASN A 94 -35.85 22.17 -16.85
CA ASN A 94 -36.89 21.33 -16.24
C ASN A 94 -37.68 22.07 -15.14
N SER A 95 -37.07 23.03 -14.43
CA SER A 95 -37.80 23.87 -13.49
C SER A 95 -38.74 24.89 -14.16
N LEU A 96 -38.60 25.16 -15.48
CA LEU A 96 -39.50 26.07 -16.21
C LEU A 96 -40.77 25.38 -16.70
N ALA A 97 -40.76 24.06 -16.92
CA ALA A 97 -41.97 23.31 -17.26
C ALA A 97 -42.93 23.15 -16.06
N HIS A 98 -42.48 23.46 -14.84
CA HIS A 98 -43.28 23.37 -13.62
C HIS A 98 -43.55 24.72 -12.92
N ASN A 99 -42.99 25.84 -13.38
CA ASN A 99 -43.12 27.14 -12.69
C ASN A 99 -43.83 28.25 -13.48
N ASP A 100 -44.59 27.94 -14.54
CA ASP A 100 -45.52 28.91 -15.18
C ASP A 100 -46.75 29.28 -14.31
N LEU A 101 -46.67 29.03 -13.00
CA LEU A 101 -47.70 29.34 -12.00
C LEU A 101 -47.09 29.90 -10.69
N ALA A 102 -46.18 30.88 -10.72
CA ALA A 102 -46.03 31.84 -9.61
C ALA A 102 -45.01 32.98 -9.87
N SER A 103 -45.55 34.21 -9.94
CA SER A 103 -45.05 35.49 -9.41
C SER A 103 -43.59 35.95 -9.62
N GLY A 104 -43.44 37.05 -10.38
CA GLY A 104 -43.33 38.39 -9.80
C GLY A 104 -41.99 38.86 -9.17
N ALA A 105 -41.37 39.82 -9.86
CA ALA A 105 -40.58 40.98 -9.37
C ALA A 105 -39.04 40.90 -9.18
N THR A 106 -38.37 41.79 -9.95
CA THR A 106 -37.12 42.58 -9.72
C THR A 106 -35.73 41.94 -9.85
N ALA A 107 -34.89 42.39 -10.82
CA ALA A 107 -33.94 43.53 -10.67
C ALA A 107 -33.00 43.79 -11.90
N ARG A 108 -33.31 44.86 -12.64
CA ARG A 108 -32.50 45.82 -13.46
C ARG A 108 -31.04 45.50 -13.89
N GLY A 109 -30.85 45.38 -15.21
CA GLY A 109 -29.69 45.83 -15.99
C GLY A 109 -30.12 46.84 -17.07
N LYS A 110 -29.27 47.80 -17.46
CA LYS A 110 -29.57 48.90 -18.42
C LYS A 110 -30.15 48.37 -19.75
N ALA A 111 -31.32 48.87 -20.14
CA ALA A 111 -31.98 48.47 -21.38
C ALA A 111 -31.29 49.03 -22.64
N ILE A 112 -31.17 48.18 -23.67
CA ILE A 112 -30.69 48.56 -25.00
C ILE A 112 -31.86 49.22 -25.75
N GLU A 113 -31.65 50.44 -26.23
CA GLU A 113 -32.67 51.24 -26.91
C GLU A 113 -32.35 51.30 -28.42
N ILE A 114 -33.24 50.75 -29.26
CA ILE A 114 -33.11 50.81 -30.72
C ILE A 114 -34.29 51.63 -31.24
N SER A 115 -33.99 52.77 -31.87
CA SER A 115 -34.97 53.65 -32.51
C SER A 115 -36.13 54.07 -31.58
N GLY A 116 -35.82 54.42 -30.33
CA GLY A 116 -36.79 54.91 -29.34
C GLY A 116 -37.76 53.87 -28.81
N LYS A 117 -37.51 52.57 -29.08
CA LYS A 117 -38.20 51.46 -28.42
C LYS A 117 -37.23 50.75 -27.48
N VAL A 118 -37.62 50.72 -26.21
CA VAL A 118 -36.97 49.92 -25.18
C VAL A 118 -37.26 48.45 -25.50
N VAL A 119 -36.22 47.70 -25.84
CA VAL A 119 -36.34 46.24 -26.01
C VAL A 119 -36.28 45.63 -24.61
N GLU A 120 -37.39 45.06 -24.17
CA GLU A 120 -37.44 44.31 -22.91
C GLU A 120 -36.77 42.96 -23.15
N GLU A 121 -35.58 42.75 -22.55
CA GLU A 121 -34.82 41.51 -22.65
C GLU A 121 -35.43 40.38 -21.80
N VAL A 122 -36.66 39.97 -22.14
CA VAL A 122 -37.33 38.88 -21.42
C VAL A 122 -36.62 37.57 -21.71
N GLY A 123 -35.92 37.01 -20.72
CA GLY A 123 -35.22 35.72 -20.79
C GLY A 123 -33.69 35.78 -20.75
N PHE A 124 -33.07 36.95 -20.98
CA PHE A 124 -31.60 37.06 -20.97
C PHE A 124 -30.99 37.10 -19.57
N ASP A 125 -31.72 37.53 -18.53
CA ASP A 125 -31.21 37.52 -17.15
C ASP A 125 -30.89 36.12 -16.64
N LYS A 126 -31.71 35.13 -17.01
CA LYS A 126 -31.49 33.73 -16.67
C LYS A 126 -30.31 33.14 -17.45
N ILE A 127 -30.19 33.47 -18.73
CA ILE A 127 -29.05 33.07 -19.57
C ILE A 127 -27.76 33.71 -19.07
N ARG A 128 -27.78 34.98 -18.68
CA ARG A 128 -26.64 35.67 -18.04
C ARG A 128 -26.26 35.02 -16.72
N LYS A 129 -27.23 34.64 -15.88
CA LYS A 129 -26.95 33.96 -14.61
C LYS A 129 -26.34 32.57 -14.83
N GLN A 130 -26.87 31.80 -15.77
CA GLN A 130 -26.30 30.51 -16.16
C GLN A 130 -24.91 30.66 -16.77
N LEU A 131 -24.71 31.62 -17.68
CA LEU A 131 -23.41 31.89 -18.29
C LEU A 131 -22.40 32.38 -17.23
N ALA A 132 -22.84 33.19 -16.27
CA ALA A 132 -22.01 33.58 -15.13
C ALA A 132 -21.64 32.37 -14.28
N GLU A 133 -22.55 31.42 -14.04
CA GLU A 133 -22.25 30.16 -13.35
C GLU A 133 -21.24 29.31 -14.15
N LEU A 134 -21.37 29.23 -15.48
CA LEU A 134 -20.42 28.52 -16.35
C LEU A 134 -19.02 29.19 -16.36
N GLN A 135 -18.96 30.53 -16.33
CA GLN A 135 -17.70 31.27 -16.32
C GLN A 135 -16.90 31.08 -15.02
N GLU A 136 -17.57 30.75 -13.91
CA GLU A 136 -16.94 30.47 -12.61
C GLU A 136 -16.51 29.01 -12.42
N LEU A 137 -16.86 28.10 -13.34
CA LEU A 137 -16.50 26.69 -13.22
C LEU A 137 -14.98 26.50 -13.21
N ARG A 138 -14.49 25.83 -12.16
CA ARG A 138 -13.08 25.44 -12.00
C ARG A 138 -12.86 23.95 -12.26
N ILE A 139 -13.83 23.13 -11.87
CA ILE A 139 -13.77 21.67 -12.01
C ILE A 139 -14.94 21.27 -12.90
N VAL A 140 -14.64 20.72 -14.06
CA VAL A 140 -15.62 20.32 -15.06
C VAL A 140 -15.49 18.83 -15.30
N LEU A 141 -16.58 18.11 -15.02
CA LEU A 141 -16.63 16.66 -15.14
C LEU A 141 -17.56 16.29 -16.28
N LEU A 142 -17.07 15.98 -17.47
CA LEU A 142 -17.91 15.58 -18.62
C LEU A 142 -17.74 14.09 -18.94
N ASP A 143 -17.19 13.32 -18.00
CA ASP A 143 -17.05 11.88 -18.10
C ASP A 143 -18.37 11.19 -18.51
N GLY A 144 -18.25 10.21 -19.43
CA GLY A 144 -19.37 9.42 -19.93
C GLY A 144 -20.29 10.17 -20.89
N LEU A 145 -20.10 11.48 -21.08
CA LEU A 145 -20.79 12.23 -22.12
C LEU A 145 -20.15 11.96 -23.47
N ARG A 146 -20.96 11.98 -24.53
CA ARG A 146 -20.56 11.60 -25.89
C ARG A 146 -19.77 12.72 -26.58
N VAL A 147 -18.87 13.38 -25.85
CA VAL A 147 -18.06 14.49 -26.34
C VAL A 147 -17.13 13.96 -27.43
N VAL A 148 -17.18 14.58 -28.61
CA VAL A 148 -16.33 14.21 -29.74
C VAL A 148 -15.23 15.23 -30.01
N GLY A 149 -15.38 16.46 -29.52
CA GLY A 149 -14.43 17.54 -29.73
C GLY A 149 -15.09 18.91 -29.53
N VAL A 150 -14.52 19.93 -30.17
CA VAL A 150 -15.08 21.30 -30.17
C VAL A 150 -16.47 21.36 -30.82
N ILE A 151 -16.71 20.55 -31.85
CA ILE A 151 -17.99 20.48 -32.57
C ILE A 151 -18.53 19.05 -32.51
N ALA A 152 -19.86 18.88 -32.49
CA ALA A 152 -20.56 17.59 -32.52
C ALA A 152 -20.46 16.82 -33.86
N SER A 153 -19.35 16.93 -34.60
CA SER A 153 -19.18 16.28 -35.90
C SER A 153 -17.71 16.02 -36.21
N TYR A 154 -17.44 14.87 -36.84
CA TYR A 154 -16.10 14.48 -37.28
C TYR A 154 -15.65 15.16 -38.60
N ASN A 155 -16.57 15.74 -39.38
CA ASN A 155 -16.34 16.14 -40.78
C ASN A 155 -16.77 17.59 -41.09
N GLN A 156 -16.27 18.61 -40.41
CA GLN A 156 -16.62 20.01 -40.72
C GLN A 156 -15.43 20.91 -41.07
N ALA A 157 -15.75 22.00 -41.79
CA ALA A 157 -14.81 22.96 -42.33
C ALA A 157 -14.06 23.75 -41.23
N GLN A 158 -12.78 24.00 -41.46
CA GLN A 158 -11.82 24.54 -40.49
C GLN A 158 -12.17 25.93 -39.94
N VAL A 159 -12.97 26.72 -40.66
CA VAL A 159 -13.36 28.10 -40.27
C VAL A 159 -14.33 28.10 -39.09
N LEU A 160 -15.43 27.34 -39.17
CA LEU A 160 -16.41 27.21 -38.07
C LEU A 160 -15.78 26.60 -36.81
N HIS A 161 -14.78 25.74 -36.99
CA HIS A 161 -14.04 25.12 -35.90
C HIS A 161 -13.26 26.12 -35.05
N SER A 162 -12.68 27.16 -35.66
CA SER A 162 -11.90 28.16 -34.93
C SER A 162 -12.78 29.04 -34.04
N GLU A 163 -13.95 29.45 -34.54
CA GLU A 163 -14.90 30.27 -33.78
C GLU A 163 -15.47 29.50 -32.58
N GLU A 164 -15.90 28.26 -32.79
CA GLU A 164 -16.42 27.42 -31.70
C GLU A 164 -15.34 27.09 -30.66
N ALA A 165 -14.07 26.95 -31.07
CA ALA A 165 -12.98 26.79 -30.12
C ALA A 165 -12.80 28.06 -29.26
N GLN A 166 -12.83 29.25 -29.86
CA GLN A 166 -12.73 30.50 -29.10
C GLN A 166 -13.88 30.66 -28.11
N ASN A 167 -15.10 30.28 -28.50
CA ASN A 167 -16.27 30.28 -27.61
C ASN A 167 -16.06 29.45 -26.33
N ILE A 168 -15.24 28.39 -26.37
CA ILE A 168 -14.86 27.63 -25.16
C ILE A 168 -14.14 28.53 -24.16
N GLY A 169 -13.12 29.26 -24.61
CA GLY A 169 -12.34 30.16 -23.75
C GLY A 169 -13.17 31.30 -23.16
N GLU A 170 -14.15 31.80 -23.90
CA GLU A 170 -15.07 32.86 -23.44
C GLU A 170 -16.14 32.35 -22.47
N THR A 171 -16.63 31.12 -22.68
CA THR A 171 -17.70 30.53 -21.87
C THR A 171 -17.19 30.04 -20.51
N CYS A 172 -16.00 29.44 -20.45
CA CYS A 172 -15.47 28.83 -19.24
C CYS A 172 -13.97 29.11 -19.01
N PRO A 173 -13.58 30.38 -18.82
CA PRO A 173 -12.18 30.78 -18.73
C PRO A 173 -11.45 30.23 -17.49
N LYS A 174 -12.16 29.91 -16.41
CA LYS A 174 -11.59 29.57 -15.08
C LYS A 174 -11.35 28.09 -14.84
N ILE A 175 -11.56 27.22 -15.84
CA ILE A 175 -11.39 25.77 -15.67
C ILE A 175 -9.93 25.44 -15.33
N THR A 176 -9.75 24.71 -14.24
CA THR A 176 -8.46 24.18 -13.75
C THR A 176 -8.39 22.66 -13.80
N GLU A 177 -9.53 21.96 -13.71
CA GLU A 177 -9.63 20.51 -13.86
C GLU A 177 -10.72 20.17 -14.88
N LEU A 178 -10.35 19.32 -15.84
CA LEU A 178 -11.26 18.84 -16.88
C LEU A 178 -11.21 17.31 -16.97
N ASP A 179 -12.37 16.69 -16.87
CA ASP A 179 -12.56 15.26 -17.10
C ASP A 179 -13.37 15.04 -18.38
N LEU A 180 -12.72 14.42 -19.37
CA LEU A 180 -13.31 13.99 -20.64
C LEU A 180 -13.19 12.46 -20.80
N SER A 181 -13.16 11.74 -19.68
CA SER A 181 -13.07 10.29 -19.66
C SER A 181 -14.31 9.66 -20.33
N ARG A 182 -14.15 8.45 -20.87
CA ARG A 182 -15.23 7.64 -21.45
C ARG A 182 -16.11 8.45 -22.42
N SER A 183 -15.48 9.19 -23.33
CA SER A 183 -16.13 10.06 -24.32
C SER A 183 -16.04 9.46 -25.73
N LEU A 184 -16.38 10.22 -26.77
CA LEU A 184 -16.19 9.83 -28.18
C LEU A 184 -14.88 10.38 -28.78
N LEU A 185 -13.95 10.85 -27.95
CA LEU A 185 -12.67 11.39 -28.36
C LEU A 185 -11.75 10.28 -28.91
N SER A 186 -11.32 10.43 -30.15
CA SER A 186 -10.43 9.47 -30.83
C SER A 186 -9.16 10.08 -31.40
N ARG A 187 -9.06 11.42 -31.48
CA ARG A 187 -7.88 12.14 -31.96
C ARG A 187 -7.38 13.09 -30.90
N TRP A 188 -6.07 13.28 -30.84
CA TRP A 188 -5.46 14.21 -29.89
C TRP A 188 -5.66 15.66 -30.29
N ARG A 189 -5.78 15.95 -31.59
CA ARG A 189 -6.15 17.28 -32.09
C ARG A 189 -7.44 17.80 -31.44
N ASP A 190 -8.49 16.96 -31.36
CA ASP A 190 -9.78 17.36 -30.77
C ASP A 190 -9.64 17.72 -29.28
N VAL A 191 -8.83 16.95 -28.54
CA VAL A 191 -8.50 17.23 -27.12
C VAL A 191 -7.69 18.52 -27.01
N TRP A 192 -6.70 18.70 -27.88
CA TRP A 192 -5.83 19.87 -27.91
C TRP A 192 -6.63 21.14 -28.20
N ASP A 193 -7.57 21.10 -29.14
CA ASP A 193 -8.38 22.26 -29.53
C ASP A 193 -9.26 22.75 -28.38
N ILE A 194 -9.75 21.84 -27.53
CA ILE A 194 -10.44 22.20 -26.28
C ILE A 194 -9.43 22.77 -25.26
N CYS A 195 -8.36 22.01 -24.97
CA CYS A 195 -7.40 22.36 -23.90
C CYS A 195 -6.65 23.67 -24.17
N ASN A 196 -6.35 23.97 -25.44
CA ASN A 196 -5.63 25.19 -25.82
C ASN A 196 -6.42 26.46 -25.51
N GLN A 197 -7.73 26.38 -25.33
CA GLN A 197 -8.60 27.51 -24.97
C GLN A 197 -8.65 27.73 -23.45
N LEU A 198 -8.35 26.70 -22.66
CA LEU A 198 -8.44 26.70 -21.20
C LEU A 198 -7.08 27.06 -20.57
N LYS A 199 -6.79 28.36 -20.47
CA LYS A 199 -5.45 28.86 -20.07
C LYS A 199 -5.03 28.51 -18.64
N HIS A 200 -5.99 28.18 -17.77
CA HIS A 200 -5.74 27.81 -16.37
C HIS A 200 -5.77 26.30 -16.11
N LEU A 201 -5.96 25.48 -17.15
CA LEU A 201 -6.08 24.03 -17.00
C LEU A 201 -4.79 23.41 -16.46
N LYS A 202 -4.91 22.67 -15.36
CA LYS A 202 -3.82 21.97 -14.67
C LYS A 202 -3.99 20.46 -14.66
N LYS A 203 -5.22 19.98 -14.55
CA LYS A 203 -5.55 18.56 -14.44
C LYS A 203 -6.45 18.13 -15.58
N LEU A 204 -6.02 17.12 -16.33
CA LEU A 204 -6.75 16.57 -17.46
C LEU A 204 -6.93 15.07 -17.28
N LYS A 205 -8.18 14.60 -17.36
CA LYS A 205 -8.50 13.16 -17.36
C LYS A 205 -9.10 12.74 -18.69
N LEU A 206 -8.52 11.69 -19.28
CA LEU A 206 -8.90 11.14 -20.58
C LEU A 206 -9.14 9.63 -20.51
N ASN A 207 -9.44 9.12 -19.31
CA ASN A 207 -9.53 7.69 -19.03
C ASN A 207 -10.57 7.02 -19.94
N GLY A 208 -10.36 5.77 -20.34
CA GLY A 208 -11.34 4.99 -21.10
C GLY A 208 -11.63 5.47 -22.52
N ASN A 209 -10.88 6.43 -23.06
CA ASN A 209 -10.91 6.78 -24.49
C ASN A 209 -10.02 5.83 -25.33
N ARG A 210 -10.15 5.87 -26.66
CA ARG A 210 -9.37 5.04 -27.60
C ARG A 210 -8.76 5.94 -28.65
N PHE A 211 -7.56 6.43 -28.36
CA PHE A 211 -6.87 7.36 -29.24
C PHE A 211 -6.19 6.66 -30.42
N GLN A 212 -6.15 7.38 -31.53
CA GLN A 212 -5.26 7.12 -32.66
C GLN A 212 -3.86 7.66 -32.35
N ALA A 213 -2.93 7.48 -33.29
CA ALA A 213 -1.58 8.01 -33.16
C ALA A 213 -1.59 9.52 -32.91
N LEU A 214 -0.70 9.97 -32.04
CA LEU A 214 -0.55 11.37 -31.67
C LEU A 214 0.05 12.18 -32.82
N GLU A 215 -0.56 13.33 -33.14
CA GLU A 215 -0.06 14.22 -34.18
C GLU A 215 1.19 15.03 -33.73
N ASP A 216 2.18 15.20 -34.63
CA ASP A 216 3.52 15.74 -34.31
C ASP A 216 3.55 17.24 -33.95
N ASP A 217 2.48 18.00 -34.17
CA ASP A 217 2.40 19.45 -33.95
C ASP A 217 1.79 19.86 -32.59
N LEU A 218 1.21 18.92 -31.84
CA LEU A 218 0.46 19.18 -30.61
C LEU A 218 1.29 19.38 -29.35
N THR A 219 1.26 20.55 -28.74
CA THR A 219 1.87 20.77 -27.40
C THR A 219 0.84 21.23 -26.39
N PHE A 220 0.73 20.52 -25.27
CA PHE A 220 -0.23 20.77 -24.20
C PHE A 220 0.42 21.55 -23.05
N LYS A 221 0.32 22.88 -23.09
CA LYS A 221 0.99 23.76 -22.13
C LYS A 221 0.19 23.89 -20.83
N GLY A 222 0.89 24.03 -19.71
CA GLY A 222 0.31 24.40 -18.42
C GLY A 222 -0.32 23.25 -17.62
N ILE A 223 -0.62 22.12 -18.26
CA ILE A 223 -1.16 20.91 -17.62
C ILE A 223 -0.04 20.20 -16.84
N THR A 224 -0.30 19.93 -15.55
CA THR A 224 0.63 19.33 -14.59
C THR A 224 0.24 17.93 -14.17
N GLU A 225 -1.01 17.53 -14.38
CA GLU A 225 -1.54 16.21 -14.01
C GLU A 225 -2.36 15.63 -15.16
N LEU A 226 -2.00 14.42 -15.60
CA LEU A 226 -2.61 13.72 -16.73
C LEU A 226 -3.03 12.30 -16.34
N HIS A 227 -4.27 11.95 -16.63
CA HIS A 227 -4.81 10.61 -16.40
C HIS A 227 -5.15 9.95 -17.73
N LEU A 228 -4.54 8.79 -17.96
CA LEU A 228 -4.65 7.95 -19.15
C LEU A 228 -4.99 6.50 -18.78
N GLU A 229 -5.92 6.31 -17.85
CA GLU A 229 -6.32 4.98 -17.40
C GLU A 229 -7.20 4.28 -18.43
N GLU A 230 -7.09 2.95 -18.53
CA GLU A 230 -7.94 2.13 -19.38
C GLU A 230 -7.99 2.59 -20.86
N ASN A 231 -6.92 3.19 -21.38
CA ASN A 231 -6.88 3.66 -22.78
C ASN A 231 -6.39 2.60 -23.77
N LEU A 232 -5.77 1.51 -23.27
CA LEU A 232 -5.07 0.49 -24.05
C LEU A 232 -3.93 1.09 -24.91
N LEU A 233 -3.16 1.99 -24.30
CA LEU A 233 -1.96 2.57 -24.90
C LEU A 233 -0.73 1.72 -24.58
N SER A 234 0.20 1.59 -25.53
CA SER A 234 1.51 1.02 -25.23
C SER A 234 2.36 1.99 -24.40
N TRP A 235 3.45 1.49 -23.80
CA TRP A 235 4.38 2.36 -23.07
C TRP A 235 5.00 3.43 -23.98
N ASP A 236 5.40 3.07 -25.20
CA ASP A 236 5.97 4.04 -26.17
C ASP A 236 4.96 5.13 -26.53
N GLU A 237 3.68 4.78 -26.73
CA GLU A 237 2.61 5.76 -26.95
C GLU A 237 2.48 6.69 -25.74
N ILE A 238 2.42 6.15 -24.53
CA ILE A 238 2.33 6.93 -23.28
C ILE A 238 3.54 7.87 -23.11
N ALA A 239 4.75 7.38 -23.38
CA ALA A 239 5.96 8.17 -23.28
C ALA A 239 5.95 9.31 -24.30
N VAL A 240 5.62 9.05 -25.56
CA VAL A 240 5.48 10.07 -26.61
C VAL A 240 4.43 11.12 -26.21
N ILE A 241 3.28 10.69 -25.67
CA ILE A 241 2.25 11.59 -25.16
C ILE A 241 2.80 12.45 -24.03
N ALA A 242 3.42 11.86 -23.00
CA ALA A 242 3.97 12.59 -21.86
C ALA A 242 4.95 13.70 -22.27
N HIS A 243 5.78 13.47 -23.29
CA HIS A 243 6.70 14.48 -23.83
C HIS A 243 5.99 15.68 -24.47
N ARG A 244 4.70 15.57 -24.83
CA ARG A 244 3.89 16.70 -25.33
C ARG A 244 3.32 17.59 -24.22
N PHE A 245 3.53 17.21 -22.96
CA PHE A 245 3.09 17.95 -21.78
C PHE A 245 4.33 18.47 -21.03
N PRO A 246 4.93 19.60 -21.45
CA PRO A 246 6.21 20.08 -20.92
C PRO A 246 6.17 20.48 -19.42
N SER A 247 4.99 20.61 -18.82
CA SER A 247 4.80 20.94 -17.40
C SER A 247 4.31 19.74 -16.57
N LEU A 248 4.31 18.52 -17.13
CA LEU A 248 3.73 17.35 -16.48
C LEU A 248 4.53 16.91 -15.26
N ILE A 249 3.84 16.76 -14.13
CA ILE A 249 4.41 16.40 -12.82
C ILE A 249 3.85 15.05 -12.37
N SER A 250 2.55 14.81 -12.60
CA SER A 250 1.86 13.58 -12.23
C SER A 250 1.25 12.91 -13.46
N LEU A 251 1.53 11.62 -13.62
CA LEU A 251 0.99 10.78 -14.68
C LEU A 251 0.36 9.51 -14.10
N THR A 252 -0.89 9.27 -14.48
CA THR A 252 -1.59 8.00 -14.21
C THR A 252 -1.79 7.25 -15.52
N ALA A 253 -1.28 6.03 -15.61
CA ALA A 253 -1.40 5.14 -16.77
C ALA A 253 -1.82 3.72 -16.36
N SER A 254 -2.77 3.64 -15.43
CA SER A 254 -3.30 2.39 -14.91
C SER A 254 -4.13 1.61 -15.94
N ALA A 255 -4.23 0.29 -15.78
CA ALA A 255 -5.11 -0.56 -16.58
C ALA A 255 -4.93 -0.46 -18.10
N ASN A 256 -3.69 -0.24 -18.56
CA ASN A 256 -3.31 -0.21 -19.97
C ASN A 256 -2.73 -1.54 -20.48
N GLN A 257 -2.71 -2.58 -19.64
CA GLN A 257 -2.15 -3.91 -19.97
C GLN A 257 -0.63 -3.87 -20.23
N LEU A 258 0.06 -2.94 -19.58
CA LEU A 258 1.51 -2.75 -19.73
C LEU A 258 2.26 -3.92 -19.08
N THR A 259 3.25 -4.46 -19.78
CA THR A 259 4.11 -5.52 -19.26
C THR A 259 5.48 -5.00 -18.80
N GLU A 260 5.94 -3.91 -19.41
CA GLU A 260 7.24 -3.29 -19.15
C GLU A 260 7.26 -1.82 -19.56
N THR A 261 8.33 -1.14 -19.15
CA THR A 261 8.73 0.18 -19.66
C THR A 261 9.83 -0.01 -20.70
N THR A 262 9.75 0.69 -21.83
CA THR A 262 10.72 0.58 -22.94
C THR A 262 11.59 1.83 -23.11
N CYS A 263 11.19 2.94 -22.53
CA CYS A 263 11.88 4.24 -22.62
C CYS A 263 11.57 5.13 -21.41
N PRO A 264 12.40 6.14 -21.10
CA PRO A 264 12.15 7.04 -20.00
C PRO A 264 11.02 8.04 -20.31
N LEU A 265 10.36 8.50 -19.26
CA LEU A 265 9.41 9.62 -19.29
C LEU A 265 10.14 10.98 -19.20
N PRO A 266 9.43 12.12 -19.36
CA PRO A 266 10.01 13.44 -19.11
C PRO A 266 10.59 13.56 -17.70
N SER A 267 11.71 14.26 -17.57
CA SER A 267 12.44 14.45 -16.30
C SER A 267 11.70 15.31 -15.26
N THR A 268 10.54 15.86 -15.61
CA THR A 268 9.66 16.66 -14.74
C THR A 268 8.76 15.80 -13.85
N ILE A 269 8.56 14.52 -14.17
CA ILE A 269 7.66 13.62 -13.45
C ILE A 269 8.16 13.37 -12.02
N THR A 270 7.26 13.58 -11.05
CA THR A 270 7.48 13.29 -9.63
C THR A 270 6.56 12.18 -9.12
N THR A 271 5.38 12.02 -9.73
CA THR A 271 4.39 11.01 -9.33
C THR A 271 3.97 10.18 -10.53
N LEU A 272 4.13 8.87 -10.43
CA LEU A 272 3.77 7.92 -11.47
C LEU A 272 2.92 6.79 -10.90
N THR A 273 1.76 6.57 -11.51
CA THR A 273 0.83 5.49 -11.14
C THR A 273 0.63 4.56 -12.33
N LEU A 274 1.07 3.30 -12.18
CA LEU A 274 0.98 2.24 -13.18
C LEU A 274 0.17 1.05 -12.64
N ASP A 275 -0.88 1.34 -11.91
CA ASP A 275 -1.68 0.33 -11.22
C ASP A 275 -2.44 -0.57 -12.19
N HIS A 276 -2.76 -1.80 -11.77
CA HIS A 276 -3.60 -2.74 -12.50
C HIS A 276 -3.11 -3.01 -13.94
N ASN A 277 -1.79 -3.06 -14.13
CA ASN A 277 -1.15 -3.48 -15.37
C ASN A 277 -0.68 -4.95 -15.26
N GLU A 278 0.15 -5.41 -16.18
CA GLU A 278 0.62 -6.80 -16.27
C GLU A 278 2.12 -6.96 -15.95
N ILE A 279 2.71 -6.02 -15.20
CA ILE A 279 4.14 -6.02 -14.87
C ILE A 279 4.48 -7.18 -13.93
N THR A 280 5.49 -7.98 -14.27
CA THR A 280 5.86 -9.20 -13.50
C THR A 280 7.14 -9.06 -12.68
N SER A 281 7.96 -8.04 -12.95
CA SER A 281 9.24 -7.83 -12.26
C SER A 281 9.58 -6.36 -12.12
N ILE A 282 10.41 -6.03 -11.11
CA ILE A 282 10.88 -4.66 -10.91
C ILE A 282 11.83 -4.23 -12.05
N SER A 283 12.62 -5.16 -12.61
CA SER A 283 13.54 -4.85 -13.70
C SER A 283 12.86 -4.49 -15.02
N ALA A 284 11.59 -4.86 -15.21
CA ALA A 284 10.75 -4.36 -16.31
C ALA A 284 10.49 -2.85 -16.23
N LEU A 285 10.76 -2.23 -15.07
CA LEU A 285 10.60 -0.79 -14.80
C LEU A 285 11.92 -0.01 -14.86
N ARG A 286 13.01 -0.65 -15.30
CA ARG A 286 14.38 -0.07 -15.24
C ARG A 286 14.51 1.31 -15.89
N HIS A 287 13.73 1.63 -16.91
CA HIS A 287 13.81 2.92 -17.58
C HIS A 287 13.33 4.08 -16.71
N LEU A 288 12.52 3.80 -15.68
CA LEU A 288 12.08 4.80 -14.70
C LEU A 288 13.21 5.21 -13.74
N ALA A 289 14.28 4.41 -13.63
CA ALA A 289 15.45 4.77 -12.84
C ALA A 289 16.15 6.05 -13.34
N ALA A 290 15.95 6.40 -14.62
CA ALA A 290 16.52 7.60 -15.23
C ALA A 290 15.76 8.90 -14.85
N LEU A 291 14.67 8.83 -14.08
CA LEU A 291 13.83 9.99 -13.76
C LEU A 291 14.34 10.73 -12.51
N PRO A 292 15.05 11.86 -12.63
CA PRO A 292 15.80 12.44 -11.51
C PRO A 292 14.93 13.07 -10.40
N LYS A 293 13.63 13.26 -10.64
CA LYS A 293 12.69 13.90 -9.72
C LYS A 293 11.58 12.97 -9.26
N LEU A 294 11.63 11.69 -9.62
CA LEU A 294 10.58 10.74 -9.27
C LEU A 294 10.58 10.54 -7.74
N GLU A 295 9.43 10.80 -7.10
CA GLU A 295 9.24 10.73 -5.64
C GLU A 295 8.26 9.62 -5.24
N HIS A 296 7.21 9.42 -6.06
CA HIS A 296 6.13 8.48 -5.79
C HIS A 296 5.92 7.55 -6.97
N LEU A 297 6.02 6.24 -6.72
CA LEU A 297 5.73 5.19 -7.69
C LEU A 297 4.67 4.24 -7.13
N SER A 298 3.55 4.13 -7.83
CA SER A 298 2.53 3.11 -7.55
C SER A 298 2.48 2.10 -8.68
N ILE A 299 2.61 0.83 -8.31
CA ILE A 299 2.53 -0.36 -9.19
C ILE A 299 1.61 -1.39 -8.55
N ARG A 300 0.56 -0.91 -7.88
CA ARG A 300 -0.43 -1.73 -7.19
C ARG A 300 -1.22 -2.58 -8.18
N GLY A 301 -1.58 -3.81 -7.82
CA GLY A 301 -2.46 -4.62 -8.67
C GLY A 301 -1.77 -5.17 -9.93
N ASN A 302 -0.43 -5.24 -9.94
CA ASN A 302 0.34 -5.88 -11.00
C ASN A 302 0.63 -7.36 -10.65
N ASN A 303 1.52 -8.01 -11.40
CA ASN A 303 1.89 -9.43 -11.23
C ASN A 303 3.32 -9.59 -10.69
N ILE A 304 3.84 -8.60 -9.95
CA ILE A 304 5.23 -8.57 -9.53
C ILE A 304 5.51 -9.71 -8.55
N ASN A 305 6.50 -10.54 -8.87
CA ASN A 305 6.94 -11.66 -8.04
C ASN A 305 8.46 -11.72 -7.84
N THR A 306 9.24 -11.00 -8.65
CA THR A 306 10.71 -10.98 -8.57
C THR A 306 11.28 -9.58 -8.87
N VAL A 307 12.51 -9.31 -8.43
CA VAL A 307 13.26 -8.12 -8.88
C VAL A 307 13.76 -8.29 -10.31
N ASN A 308 14.38 -9.44 -10.61
CA ASN A 308 14.93 -9.77 -11.92
C ASN A 308 14.53 -11.21 -12.28
N PRO A 309 13.89 -11.46 -13.45
CA PRO A 309 13.53 -12.81 -13.87
C PRO A 309 14.76 -13.67 -14.22
N ASN A 310 15.88 -13.07 -14.61
CA ASN A 310 17.11 -13.79 -14.94
C ASN A 310 17.92 -14.05 -13.67
N THR A 311 17.81 -15.27 -13.14
CA THR A 311 18.44 -15.70 -11.87
C THR A 311 19.95 -15.87 -11.93
N THR A 312 20.55 -15.89 -13.13
CA THR A 312 22.00 -16.01 -13.32
C THR A 312 22.75 -14.69 -13.12
N ASP A 313 22.03 -13.56 -13.18
CA ASP A 313 22.62 -12.24 -13.00
C ASP A 313 22.34 -11.76 -11.57
N THR A 314 23.31 -11.99 -10.69
CA THR A 314 23.24 -11.53 -9.30
C THR A 314 23.51 -10.03 -9.19
N THR A 315 24.06 -9.40 -10.24
CA THR A 315 24.31 -7.97 -10.29
C THR A 315 23.10 -7.22 -10.82
N LEU A 316 22.60 -6.26 -10.03
CA LEU A 316 21.57 -5.34 -10.50
C LEU A 316 22.26 -4.23 -11.29
N ASP A 317 21.90 -4.09 -12.57
CA ASP A 317 22.43 -3.06 -13.47
C ASP A 317 21.67 -1.73 -13.37
N PHE A 318 20.71 -1.63 -12.45
CA PHE A 318 19.89 -0.43 -12.24
C PHE A 318 19.60 -0.18 -10.76
N GLN A 319 19.43 1.10 -10.44
CA GLN A 319 19.00 1.58 -9.13
C GLN A 319 18.11 2.81 -9.34
N PHE A 320 16.98 2.87 -8.63
CA PHE A 320 16.08 4.02 -8.68
C PHE A 320 16.69 5.23 -7.97
N PRO A 321 16.29 6.46 -8.36
CA PRO A 321 16.84 7.68 -7.79
C PRO A 321 16.55 7.77 -6.28
N GLN A 322 17.46 8.39 -5.53
CA GLN A 322 17.29 8.69 -4.10
C GLN A 322 16.09 9.59 -3.80
N THR A 323 15.56 10.27 -4.81
CA THR A 323 14.33 11.05 -4.69
C THR A 323 13.09 10.19 -4.49
N LEU A 324 13.12 8.90 -4.91
CA LEU A 324 11.97 8.01 -4.80
C LEU A 324 11.78 7.57 -3.35
N ARG A 325 10.79 8.18 -2.71
CA ARG A 325 10.49 8.02 -1.29
C ARG A 325 9.32 7.09 -1.02
N SER A 326 8.37 6.98 -1.97
CA SER A 326 7.15 6.21 -1.79
C SER A 326 6.99 5.15 -2.87
N LEU A 327 6.81 3.90 -2.44
CA LEU A 327 6.54 2.76 -3.29
C LEU A 327 5.26 2.03 -2.85
N ASP A 328 4.34 1.83 -3.78
CA ASP A 328 3.17 0.97 -3.60
C ASP A 328 3.25 -0.27 -4.49
N ILE A 329 3.54 -1.42 -3.86
CA ILE A 329 3.57 -2.76 -4.44
C ILE A 329 2.45 -3.64 -3.86
N SER A 330 1.40 -3.04 -3.32
CA SER A 330 0.24 -3.78 -2.81
C SER A 330 -0.48 -4.54 -3.92
N ARG A 331 -1.17 -5.64 -3.56
CA ARG A 331 -1.93 -6.46 -4.53
C ARG A 331 -1.07 -6.96 -5.70
N ASN A 332 0.14 -7.44 -5.41
CA ASN A 332 1.00 -8.09 -6.40
C ASN A 332 1.05 -9.61 -6.14
N ASN A 333 1.95 -10.31 -6.84
CA ASN A 333 2.15 -11.75 -6.68
C ASN A 333 3.44 -12.08 -5.92
N ILE A 334 3.74 -11.30 -4.87
CA ILE A 334 4.93 -11.53 -4.05
C ILE A 334 4.68 -12.72 -3.13
N THR A 335 5.50 -13.76 -3.28
CA THR A 335 5.41 -15.03 -2.53
C THR A 335 6.62 -15.32 -1.66
N SER A 336 7.68 -14.49 -1.72
CA SER A 336 8.95 -14.75 -1.04
C SER A 336 9.57 -13.47 -0.49
N TRP A 337 10.25 -13.58 0.64
CA TRP A 337 11.05 -12.50 1.25
C TRP A 337 12.26 -12.08 0.40
N THR A 338 12.71 -12.92 -0.55
CA THR A 338 13.89 -12.66 -1.39
C THR A 338 13.76 -11.39 -2.22
N ILE A 339 12.56 -11.06 -2.72
CA ILE A 339 12.34 -9.80 -3.42
C ILE A 339 12.48 -8.61 -2.46
N LEU A 340 11.90 -8.69 -1.25
CA LEU A 340 11.95 -7.62 -0.24
C LEU A 340 13.37 -7.33 0.19
N ASN A 341 14.19 -8.36 0.38
CA ASN A 341 15.60 -8.22 0.74
C ASN A 341 16.41 -7.39 -0.28
N LYS A 342 15.99 -7.38 -1.55
CA LYS A 342 16.64 -6.60 -2.62
C LYS A 342 16.08 -5.19 -2.77
N LEU A 343 14.88 -4.90 -2.21
CA LEU A 343 14.23 -3.60 -2.38
C LEU A 343 15.02 -2.43 -1.79
N PRO A 344 15.67 -2.53 -0.61
CA PRO A 344 16.51 -1.44 -0.09
C PRO A 344 17.65 -1.05 -1.05
N THR A 345 18.25 -2.02 -1.74
CA THR A 345 19.31 -1.76 -2.73
C THR A 345 18.74 -1.14 -4.00
N VAL A 346 17.58 -1.59 -4.47
CA VAL A 346 16.94 -1.07 -5.69
C VAL A 346 16.34 0.33 -5.48
N PHE A 347 15.80 0.60 -4.29
CA PHE A 347 15.12 1.83 -3.90
C PHE A 347 15.80 2.44 -2.66
N PRO A 348 17.01 3.02 -2.81
CA PRO A 348 17.81 3.45 -1.66
C PRO A 348 17.21 4.65 -0.90
N GLY A 349 16.36 5.46 -1.55
CA GLY A 349 15.70 6.61 -0.95
C GLY A 349 14.35 6.30 -0.27
N LEU A 350 13.96 5.02 -0.17
CA LEU A 350 12.62 4.62 0.24
C LEU A 350 12.32 4.94 1.71
N THR A 351 11.25 5.69 1.95
CA THR A 351 10.74 6.05 3.29
C THR A 351 9.33 5.53 3.54
N THR A 352 8.56 5.27 2.50
CA THR A 352 7.16 4.82 2.59
C THR A 352 6.92 3.61 1.70
N LEU A 353 6.52 2.49 2.30
CA LEU A 353 6.20 1.25 1.59
C LEU A 353 4.75 0.84 1.82
N ARG A 354 4.07 0.45 0.74
CA ARG A 354 2.82 -0.31 0.81
C ARG A 354 2.99 -1.63 0.11
N ILE A 355 2.64 -2.71 0.81
CA ILE A 355 2.83 -4.07 0.31
C ILE A 355 1.64 -4.98 0.63
N THR A 356 0.59 -4.51 1.30
CA THR A 356 -0.60 -5.31 1.67
C THR A 356 -1.18 -6.15 0.53
N ALA A 357 -1.87 -7.24 0.87
CA ALA A 357 -2.57 -8.12 -0.07
C ALA A 357 -1.63 -8.77 -1.11
N ASN A 358 -0.49 -9.28 -0.65
CA ASN A 358 0.38 -10.17 -1.42
C ASN A 358 0.32 -11.58 -0.81
N PRO A 359 0.38 -12.65 -1.62
CA PRO A 359 0.31 -14.05 -1.14
C PRO A 359 1.37 -14.43 -0.10
N LEU A 360 2.47 -13.68 -0.02
CA LEU A 360 3.48 -13.79 1.03
C LEU A 360 2.85 -13.80 2.44
N PHE A 361 1.84 -12.97 2.68
CA PHE A 361 1.23 -12.82 4.01
C PHE A 361 0.23 -13.93 4.36
N ASP A 362 -0.16 -14.75 3.39
CA ASP A 362 -1.00 -15.93 3.61
C ASP A 362 -0.18 -17.16 4.07
N GLN A 363 1.14 -17.03 4.12
CA GLN A 363 2.08 -18.07 4.56
C GLN A 363 2.36 -17.97 6.06
N PRO A 364 2.80 -19.05 6.73
CA PRO A 364 3.27 -18.99 8.11
C PRO A 364 4.56 -18.15 8.25
N PRO A 365 4.82 -17.57 9.45
CA PRO A 365 6.00 -16.74 9.69
C PRO A 365 7.32 -17.52 9.65
N LEU A 366 7.27 -18.82 9.93
CA LEU A 366 8.41 -19.74 9.88
C LEU A 366 8.18 -20.80 8.80
N PRO A 367 9.25 -21.36 8.23
CA PRO A 367 9.13 -22.44 7.26
C PRO A 367 8.42 -23.67 7.85
N PRO A 368 7.76 -24.51 7.02
CA PRO A 368 7.12 -25.75 7.46
C PRO A 368 8.06 -26.74 8.14
N SER A 369 9.37 -26.63 7.92
CA SER A 369 10.40 -27.43 8.61
C SER A 369 10.47 -27.14 10.11
N VAL A 370 10.04 -25.95 10.54
CA VAL A 370 10.16 -25.48 11.93
C VAL A 370 8.81 -25.50 12.65
N THR A 371 7.69 -25.22 11.96
CA THR A 371 6.36 -25.11 12.60
C THR A 371 5.31 -26.01 11.98
N GLU A 372 4.58 -26.79 12.79
CA GLU A 372 3.45 -27.64 12.35
C GLU A 372 2.21 -26.83 11.94
N ALA A 373 2.14 -25.56 12.35
CA ALA A 373 0.99 -24.71 12.13
C ALA A 373 0.98 -24.15 10.71
N SER A 374 0.03 -24.59 9.89
CA SER A 374 -0.31 -24.01 8.58
C SER A 374 -1.06 -22.68 8.69
N LYS A 375 -0.97 -21.99 9.84
CA LYS A 375 -1.71 -20.74 10.03
C LYS A 375 -1.03 -19.62 9.25
N PRO A 376 -1.80 -18.80 8.52
CA PRO A 376 -1.25 -17.60 7.89
C PRO A 376 -0.72 -16.65 8.96
N MET A 377 0.28 -15.85 8.59
CA MET A 377 0.76 -14.76 9.43
C MET A 377 -0.39 -13.86 9.88
N THR A 378 -0.34 -13.44 11.14
CA THR A 378 -1.18 -12.35 11.62
C THR A 378 -0.74 -11.03 10.97
N VAL A 379 -1.61 -10.01 11.01
CA VAL A 379 -1.30 -8.67 10.50
C VAL A 379 -0.05 -8.09 11.18
N ASP A 380 0.07 -8.31 12.49
CA ASP A 380 1.20 -7.82 13.29
C ASP A 380 2.50 -8.55 12.93
N GLU A 381 2.46 -9.87 12.75
CA GLU A 381 3.62 -10.65 12.29
C GLU A 381 4.08 -10.23 10.89
N ALA A 382 3.14 -10.08 9.95
CA ALA A 382 3.41 -9.59 8.61
C ALA A 382 4.05 -8.19 8.63
N PHE A 383 3.55 -7.31 9.49
CA PHE A 383 4.11 -5.98 9.70
C PHE A 383 5.54 -6.04 10.25
N MET A 384 5.76 -6.75 11.35
CA MET A 384 7.06 -6.86 12.02
C MET A 384 8.12 -7.51 11.12
N LEU A 385 7.78 -8.61 10.45
CA LEU A 385 8.68 -9.32 9.55
C LEU A 385 9.04 -8.50 8.31
N THR A 386 8.08 -7.76 7.76
CA THR A 386 8.37 -6.81 6.69
C THR A 386 9.29 -5.72 7.19
N LEU A 387 8.95 -5.08 8.30
CA LEU A 387 9.67 -3.95 8.86
C LEU A 387 11.14 -4.26 9.13
N SER A 388 11.41 -5.42 9.72
CA SER A 388 12.76 -5.83 10.13
C SER A 388 13.72 -6.04 8.96
N ARG A 389 13.20 -6.21 7.74
CA ARG A 389 13.99 -6.39 6.52
C ARG A 389 14.38 -5.08 5.82
N PHE A 390 13.88 -3.94 6.29
CA PHE A 390 14.19 -2.62 5.74
C PHE A 390 15.04 -1.80 6.70
N PRO A 391 15.94 -0.95 6.18
CA PRO A 391 16.74 -0.06 7.01
C PRO A 391 15.88 0.96 7.79
N PRO A 392 16.47 1.65 8.79
CA PRO A 392 15.78 2.67 9.59
C PRO A 392 15.20 3.84 8.78
N SER A 393 15.65 4.04 7.53
CA SER A 393 15.11 5.07 6.63
C SER A 393 13.62 4.87 6.30
N LEU A 394 13.09 3.65 6.43
CA LEU A 394 11.67 3.38 6.21
C LEU A 394 10.85 3.91 7.40
N THR A 395 10.13 5.01 7.24
CA THR A 395 9.35 5.65 8.33
C THR A 395 7.86 5.32 8.29
N THR A 396 7.35 4.81 7.17
CA THR A 396 5.94 4.45 7.02
C THR A 396 5.77 3.11 6.31
N LEU A 397 4.98 2.21 6.91
CA LEU A 397 4.64 0.90 6.34
C LEU A 397 3.14 0.69 6.38
N ASN A 398 2.52 0.41 5.22
CA ASN A 398 1.08 0.15 5.09
C ASN A 398 0.19 1.23 5.75
N TYR A 399 0.54 2.51 5.54
CA TYR A 399 -0.08 3.71 6.14
C TYR A 399 0.20 3.96 7.62
N SER A 400 0.83 3.02 8.33
CA SER A 400 1.25 3.21 9.71
C SER A 400 2.60 3.91 9.77
N THR A 401 2.70 4.99 10.56
CA THR A 401 3.98 5.57 10.95
C THR A 401 4.69 4.61 11.89
N ILE A 402 5.97 4.37 11.65
CA ILE A 402 6.77 3.45 12.46
C ILE A 402 7.39 4.23 13.61
N SER A 403 7.04 3.87 14.85
CA SER A 403 7.71 4.41 16.04
C SER A 403 9.03 3.69 16.32
N PRO A 404 9.92 4.28 17.15
CA PRO A 404 11.12 3.58 17.62
C PRO A 404 10.80 2.27 18.35
N GLN A 405 9.70 2.23 19.11
CA GLN A 405 9.27 1.02 19.81
C GLN A 405 8.80 -0.08 18.84
N ASP A 406 8.07 0.29 17.78
CA ASP A 406 7.64 -0.66 16.75
C ASP A 406 8.86 -1.29 16.06
N ARG A 407 9.89 -0.47 15.79
CA ARG A 407 11.15 -0.92 15.21
C ARG A 407 11.84 -1.94 16.10
N SER A 408 12.08 -1.60 17.36
CA SER A 408 12.79 -2.46 18.30
C SER A 408 12.04 -3.76 18.54
N ASN A 409 10.71 -3.69 18.70
CA ASN A 409 9.87 -4.87 18.88
C ASN A 409 9.93 -5.80 17.66
N ALA A 410 9.81 -5.23 16.45
CA ALA A 410 9.86 -5.99 15.22
C ALA A 410 11.22 -6.68 15.02
N GLU A 411 12.31 -5.94 15.21
CA GLU A 411 13.68 -6.44 15.00
C GLU A 411 14.04 -7.54 16.02
N MET A 412 13.68 -7.37 17.29
CA MET A 412 13.85 -8.40 18.32
C MET A 412 13.01 -9.65 18.02
N TYR A 413 11.76 -9.47 17.59
CA TYR A 413 10.90 -10.59 17.19
C TYR A 413 11.51 -11.34 15.99
N TYR A 414 12.00 -10.62 14.98
CA TYR A 414 12.66 -11.18 13.81
C TYR A 414 13.92 -11.98 14.17
N LEU A 415 14.80 -11.44 15.02
CA LEU A 415 15.97 -12.16 15.54
C LEU A 415 15.57 -13.44 16.29
N SER A 416 14.50 -13.38 17.10
CA SER A 416 14.00 -14.56 17.81
C SER A 416 13.52 -15.67 16.87
N LEU A 417 12.94 -15.32 15.72
CA LEU A 417 12.49 -16.28 14.72
C LEU A 417 13.66 -16.90 13.97
N ILE A 418 14.67 -16.10 13.62
CA ILE A 418 15.92 -16.62 13.03
C ILE A 418 16.59 -17.59 13.99
N GLY A 419 16.69 -17.25 15.29
CA GLY A 419 17.25 -18.16 16.30
C GLY A 419 16.49 -19.48 16.41
N LYS A 420 15.15 -19.44 16.31
CA LYS A 420 14.31 -20.66 16.27
C LYS A 420 14.55 -21.50 15.02
N GLU A 421 14.68 -20.86 13.86
CA GLU A 421 14.96 -21.55 12.60
C GLU A 421 16.34 -22.22 12.62
N LEU A 422 17.37 -21.49 13.07
CA LEU A 422 18.74 -21.99 13.23
C LEU A 422 18.86 -23.11 14.28
N SER A 423 18.06 -23.06 15.34
CA SER A 423 18.01 -24.12 16.36
C SER A 423 17.32 -25.40 15.85
N ALA A 424 16.46 -25.27 14.84
CA ALA A 424 15.72 -26.37 14.23
C ALA A 424 16.43 -26.99 13.00
N THR A 425 17.53 -26.41 12.55
CA THR A 425 18.31 -26.82 11.37
C THR A 425 19.75 -27.17 11.74
N THR A 426 20.46 -27.84 10.83
CA THR A 426 21.85 -28.27 11.05
C THR A 426 22.83 -27.11 10.87
N GLU A 427 24.04 -27.23 11.41
CA GLU A 427 25.11 -26.23 11.23
C GLU A 427 25.51 -26.06 9.75
N GLU A 428 25.33 -27.10 8.93
CA GLU A 428 25.63 -27.06 7.49
C GLU A 428 24.66 -26.15 6.71
N GLU A 429 23.41 -26.01 7.21
CA GLU A 429 22.36 -25.19 6.59
C GLU A 429 22.40 -23.72 7.05
N GLU A 430 23.10 -23.42 8.14
CA GLU A 430 23.19 -22.08 8.73
C GLU A 430 23.61 -21.00 7.71
N PRO A 431 24.68 -21.16 6.90
CA PRO A 431 25.07 -20.13 5.93
C PRO A 431 23.99 -19.86 4.89
N ALA A 432 23.24 -20.89 4.48
CA ALA A 432 22.17 -20.76 3.50
C ALA A 432 20.96 -20.02 4.09
N ILE A 433 20.61 -20.28 5.35
CA ILE A 433 19.55 -19.57 6.08
C ILE A 433 19.92 -18.11 6.26
N LEU A 434 21.11 -17.83 6.81
CA LEU A 434 21.59 -16.47 7.04
C LEU A 434 21.65 -15.63 5.76
N ALA A 435 21.96 -16.25 4.60
CA ALA A 435 21.90 -15.57 3.31
C ALA A 435 20.50 -15.03 2.93
N THR A 436 19.43 -15.55 3.54
CA THR A 436 18.05 -15.06 3.37
C THR A 436 17.67 -13.94 4.34
N HIS A 437 18.57 -13.58 5.26
CA HIS A 437 18.39 -12.55 6.29
C HIS A 437 19.52 -11.51 6.21
N PRO A 438 19.51 -10.62 5.20
CA PRO A 438 20.64 -9.72 4.91
C PRO A 438 20.96 -8.73 6.04
N ARG A 439 20.01 -8.44 6.93
CA ARG A 439 20.19 -7.57 8.10
C ARG A 439 20.60 -8.32 9.37
N TYR A 440 20.77 -9.64 9.33
CA TYR A 440 21.05 -10.42 10.54
C TYR A 440 22.31 -9.94 11.29
N SER A 441 23.43 -9.77 10.58
CA SER A 441 24.69 -9.33 11.20
C SER A 441 24.57 -7.93 11.82
N GLU A 442 23.97 -6.98 11.09
CA GLU A 442 23.69 -5.62 11.57
C GLU A 442 22.82 -5.64 12.84
N LEU A 443 21.78 -6.48 12.86
CA LEU A 443 20.87 -6.57 14.00
C LEU A 443 21.50 -7.27 15.21
N CYS A 444 22.40 -8.23 15.02
CA CYS A 444 23.17 -8.85 16.11
C CYS A 444 24.25 -7.92 16.70
N GLU A 445 24.64 -6.85 16.02
CA GLU A 445 25.49 -5.80 16.59
C GLU A 445 24.67 -4.82 17.43
N LEU A 446 23.43 -4.54 17.01
CA LEU A 446 22.52 -3.62 17.69
C LEU A 446 21.81 -4.25 18.91
N TYR A 447 21.47 -5.53 18.80
CA TYR A 447 20.81 -6.34 19.82
C TYR A 447 21.68 -7.55 20.18
N VAL A 448 21.34 -8.25 21.25
CA VAL A 448 22.07 -9.47 21.63
C VAL A 448 21.80 -10.59 20.63
N GLU A 449 22.85 -11.33 20.26
CA GLU A 449 22.74 -12.50 19.38
C GLU A 449 21.75 -13.54 19.96
N PRO A 450 20.83 -14.08 19.14
CA PRO A 450 19.90 -15.11 19.62
C PRO A 450 20.63 -16.34 20.14
N THR A 451 20.22 -16.86 21.30
CA THR A 451 20.75 -18.13 21.81
C THR A 451 20.33 -19.27 20.88
N ILE A 452 21.28 -19.82 20.11
CA ILE A 452 21.06 -20.95 19.22
C ILE A 452 21.36 -22.24 19.99
N THR A 453 20.31 -22.88 20.49
CA THR A 453 20.42 -24.16 21.18
C THR A 453 20.08 -25.29 20.22
N ARG A 454 21.02 -25.65 19.34
CA ARG A 454 20.87 -26.85 18.53
C ARG A 454 20.86 -28.06 19.44
N ALA A 455 19.83 -28.89 19.32
CA ALA A 455 19.85 -30.20 19.96
C ALA A 455 20.94 -31.03 19.28
N VAL A 456 22.15 -30.96 19.83
CA VAL A 456 23.30 -31.71 19.33
C VAL A 456 22.95 -33.18 19.33
N VAL A 457 23.55 -33.90 18.38
CA VAL A 457 23.46 -35.32 18.13
C VAL A 457 24.83 -35.99 18.46
N SER A 458 24.97 -36.78 19.56
CA SER A 458 25.94 -37.86 19.88
C SER A 458 25.32 -39.19 20.43
N ASP A 459 25.10 -40.22 19.60
CA ASP A 459 24.86 -41.61 20.03
C ASP A 459 26.18 -42.11 20.63
N SER A 460 26.14 -43.24 21.31
CA SER A 460 27.30 -44.13 21.46
C SER A 460 27.65 -44.90 20.17
N SER A 461 27.30 -44.35 19.00
CA SER A 461 28.05 -44.40 17.73
C SER A 461 28.23 -43.01 17.07
N GLY A 462 27.78 -41.92 17.70
CA GLY A 462 27.88 -40.54 17.19
C GLY A 462 26.56 -39.84 16.82
N ALA A 463 25.38 -40.48 16.85
CA ALA A 463 24.05 -39.89 16.61
C ALA A 463 23.02 -39.51 17.79
N ARG A 464 23.08 -38.38 18.56
CA ARG A 464 21.98 -37.94 19.53
C ARG A 464 20.76 -37.45 18.73
N VAL A 465 19.90 -38.32 18.24
CA VAL A 465 18.62 -37.85 17.72
C VAL A 465 17.74 -37.37 18.89
N ILE A 466 17.47 -36.07 18.99
CA ILE A 466 16.33 -35.55 19.76
C ILE A 466 15.32 -34.99 18.76
N HIS A 467 14.16 -35.63 18.67
CA HIS A 467 13.06 -35.16 17.83
C HIS A 467 12.54 -33.79 18.34
N PRO A 468 12.27 -32.81 17.44
CA PRO A 468 11.63 -31.52 17.77
C PRO A 468 10.23 -31.62 18.42
N ARG A 469 9.72 -32.85 18.63
CA ARG A 469 8.39 -33.21 19.09
C ARG A 469 8.35 -33.82 20.51
N SER A 470 9.47 -33.85 21.24
CA SER A 470 9.51 -34.48 22.57
C SER A 470 8.98 -33.54 23.67
N VAL A 471 7.91 -33.96 24.35
CA VAL A 471 7.29 -33.28 25.51
C VAL A 471 8.30 -33.04 26.65
N ALA A 472 9.35 -33.85 26.74
CA ALA A 472 10.37 -33.75 27.79
C ALA A 472 11.20 -32.45 27.74
N ALA A 473 11.31 -31.80 26.57
CA ALA A 473 12.02 -30.51 26.42
C ALA A 473 11.19 -29.29 26.83
N ARG A 474 9.92 -29.48 27.23
CA ARG A 474 8.97 -28.41 27.59
C ARG A 474 8.49 -28.47 29.03
N LEU A 475 9.12 -29.29 29.88
CA LEU A 475 8.77 -29.42 31.29
C LEU A 475 9.68 -28.53 32.15
N VAL A 476 9.08 -27.69 33.00
CA VAL A 476 9.78 -26.94 34.04
C VAL A 476 9.65 -27.73 35.34
N LYS A 477 10.79 -28.04 35.98
CA LYS A 477 10.80 -28.72 37.29
C LYS A 477 10.64 -27.65 38.38
N MET A 478 9.49 -27.64 39.06
CA MET A 478 9.16 -26.66 40.10
C MET A 478 9.10 -27.31 41.48
N ALA A 479 9.79 -26.72 42.44
CA ALA A 479 9.75 -27.08 43.85
C ALA A 479 8.86 -26.10 44.61
N PHE A 480 7.66 -26.53 45.00
CA PHE A 480 6.72 -25.73 45.76
C PHE A 480 6.94 -25.90 47.26
N CYS A 481 7.12 -24.79 47.99
CA CYS A 481 7.39 -24.77 49.42
C CYS A 481 6.31 -23.98 50.17
N LEU A 482 5.60 -24.64 51.10
CA LEU A 482 4.63 -24.03 52.00
C LEU A 482 5.22 -23.94 53.43
N PRO A 483 5.46 -22.75 53.99
CA PRO A 483 5.88 -22.59 55.38
C PRO A 483 4.70 -22.83 56.35
N LEU A 484 4.90 -23.67 57.37
CA LEU A 484 3.86 -24.05 58.36
C LEU A 484 4.02 -23.36 59.73
N GLY A 485 5.08 -22.55 59.91
CA GLY A 485 5.46 -21.94 61.20
C GLY A 485 6.25 -22.91 62.09
N ASN A 486 7.22 -22.38 62.86
CA ASN A 486 8.24 -23.12 63.65
C ASN A 486 9.26 -23.94 62.81
N ASP A 487 9.88 -23.32 61.80
CA ASP A 487 10.90 -23.94 60.92
C ASP A 487 10.48 -25.18 60.12
N GLU A 488 9.25 -25.66 60.26
CA GLU A 488 8.71 -26.74 59.43
C GLU A 488 8.12 -26.19 58.12
N SER A 489 8.56 -26.76 56.99
CA SER A 489 8.03 -26.47 55.66
C SER A 489 7.59 -27.75 54.96
N LYS A 490 6.49 -27.67 54.22
CA LYS A 490 6.02 -28.76 53.36
C LYS A 490 6.45 -28.46 51.93
N SER A 491 7.33 -29.29 51.37
CA SER A 491 7.82 -29.13 50.00
C SER A 491 7.29 -30.23 49.08
N GLN A 492 6.90 -29.89 47.85
CA GLN A 492 6.58 -30.85 46.79
C GLN A 492 7.16 -30.41 45.46
N VAL A 493 7.87 -31.33 44.80
CA VAL A 493 8.50 -31.07 43.50
C VAL A 493 7.65 -31.68 42.38
N LYS A 494 7.36 -30.90 41.34
CA LYS A 494 6.59 -31.35 40.19
C LYS A 494 7.11 -30.80 38.88
N GLU A 495 7.13 -31.66 37.86
CA GLU A 495 7.37 -31.25 36.48
C GLU A 495 6.06 -30.76 35.86
N ILE A 496 6.08 -29.54 35.34
CA ILE A 496 4.92 -28.84 34.81
C ILE A 496 5.22 -28.39 33.37
N PRO A 497 4.30 -28.58 32.40
CA PRO A 497 4.47 -28.04 31.07
C PRO A 497 4.64 -26.52 31.08
N GLY A 498 5.64 -26.01 30.35
CA GLY A 498 5.88 -24.58 30.21
C GLY A 498 4.72 -23.80 29.58
N SER A 499 3.78 -24.49 28.92
CA SER A 499 2.54 -23.91 28.39
C SER A 499 1.43 -23.73 29.44
N PHE A 500 1.69 -24.01 30.72
CA PHE A 500 0.70 -23.75 31.76
C PHE A 500 0.60 -22.25 32.02
N ASP A 501 -0.60 -21.76 32.30
CA ASP A 501 -0.80 -20.41 32.82
C ASP A 501 -0.75 -20.40 34.37
N THR A 502 -0.70 -19.23 34.98
CA THR A 502 -0.59 -19.14 36.46
C THR A 502 -1.83 -19.68 37.17
N TYR A 503 -3.01 -19.67 36.53
CA TYR A 503 -4.23 -20.24 37.09
C TYR A 503 -4.16 -21.77 37.17
N GLN A 504 -3.63 -22.42 36.13
CA GLN A 504 -3.41 -23.86 36.08
C GLN A 504 -2.34 -24.30 37.11
N VAL A 505 -1.30 -23.49 37.29
CA VAL A 505 -0.31 -23.72 38.36
C VAL A 505 -0.94 -23.55 39.75
N LYS A 506 -1.73 -22.50 39.99
CA LYS A 506 -2.46 -22.32 41.26
C LYS A 506 -3.44 -23.47 41.52
N ALA A 507 -4.18 -23.94 40.51
CA ALA A 507 -5.07 -25.09 40.65
C ALA A 507 -4.32 -26.37 41.04
N LEU A 508 -3.13 -26.58 40.47
CA LEU A 508 -2.25 -27.68 40.84
C LEU A 508 -1.78 -27.56 42.30
N VAL A 509 -1.33 -26.38 42.72
CA VAL A 509 -0.89 -26.10 44.10
C VAL A 509 -2.02 -26.27 45.10
N SER A 510 -3.23 -25.78 44.81
CA SER A 510 -4.43 -26.00 45.61
C SER A 510 -4.69 -27.48 45.87
N ARG A 511 -4.50 -28.33 44.85
CA ARG A 511 -4.66 -29.79 44.98
C ARG A 511 -3.52 -30.44 45.75
N LEU A 512 -2.27 -30.01 45.52
CA LEU A 512 -1.08 -30.57 46.17
C LEU A 512 -1.05 -30.26 47.68
N PHE A 513 -1.45 -29.06 48.07
CA PHE A 513 -1.35 -28.57 49.44
C PHE A 513 -2.70 -28.46 50.18
N ARG A 514 -3.81 -28.79 49.52
CA ARG A 514 -5.20 -28.67 50.04
C ARG A 514 -5.55 -27.26 50.49
N LEU A 515 -5.16 -26.27 49.69
CA LEU A 515 -5.44 -24.85 49.94
C LEU A 515 -6.65 -24.38 49.11
N PRO A 516 -7.46 -23.42 49.62
CA PRO A 516 -8.52 -22.80 48.83
C PRO A 516 -7.95 -22.17 47.55
N ALA A 517 -8.64 -22.38 46.41
CA ALA A 517 -8.28 -21.69 45.17
C ALA A 517 -8.31 -20.17 45.41
N PHE A 518 -7.25 -19.46 45.00
CA PHE A 518 -7.04 -18.02 45.22
C PHE A 518 -6.75 -17.55 46.67
N GLY A 519 -6.56 -18.48 47.62
CA GLY A 519 -6.18 -18.15 49.00
C GLY A 519 -4.68 -17.96 49.24
N PHE A 520 -3.87 -17.92 48.18
CA PHE A 520 -2.40 -17.84 48.29
C PHE A 520 -1.78 -17.19 47.04
N ARG A 521 -0.60 -16.62 47.20
CA ARG A 521 0.27 -16.14 46.11
C ARG A 521 1.47 -17.07 45.94
N LEU A 522 2.03 -17.08 44.72
CA LEU A 522 3.20 -17.87 44.36
C LEU A 522 4.36 -16.91 44.13
N VAL A 523 5.44 -17.10 44.87
CA VAL A 523 6.63 -16.26 44.80
C VAL A 523 7.79 -17.12 44.33
N TRP A 524 8.40 -16.75 43.21
CA TRP A 524 9.62 -17.37 42.74
C TRP A 524 10.81 -16.80 43.51
N GLU A 525 11.54 -17.68 44.19
CA GLU A 525 12.83 -17.38 44.80
C GLU A 525 13.92 -17.60 43.74
N THR A 526 14.51 -16.52 43.25
CA THR A 526 15.63 -16.60 42.30
C THR A 526 16.94 -16.90 43.03
N ASP A 527 17.97 -17.34 42.30
CA ASP A 527 19.33 -17.50 42.83
C ASP A 527 20.16 -16.20 42.80
N GLU A 528 19.54 -15.07 42.41
CA GLU A 528 20.13 -13.73 42.40
C GLU A 528 19.95 -13.02 43.77
N TRP A 529 20.96 -12.24 44.19
CA TRP A 529 20.97 -11.50 45.46
C TRP A 529 20.95 -9.99 45.22
N ASP A 530 19.96 -9.30 45.80
CA ASP A 530 19.86 -7.84 45.77
C ASP A 530 20.40 -7.23 47.08
N PRO A 531 21.16 -6.11 47.00
CA PRO A 531 21.57 -5.35 48.18
C PRO A 531 20.39 -4.58 48.79
N VAL A 532 20.27 -4.58 50.12
CA VAL A 532 19.17 -3.89 50.83
C VAL A 532 19.36 -2.37 50.79
N GLU A 533 18.48 -1.64 50.11
CA GLU A 533 18.42 -0.17 50.18
C GLU A 533 17.98 0.27 51.59
N LYS A 534 18.72 1.23 52.18
CA LYS A 534 18.26 1.94 53.38
C LYS A 534 17.21 2.96 52.95
N GLU A 535 15.97 2.78 53.40
CA GLU A 535 14.92 3.79 53.30
C GLU A 535 15.41 5.11 53.93
N VAL A 536 15.61 6.13 53.09
CA VAL A 536 15.65 7.52 53.51
C VAL A 536 14.21 8.00 53.52
N GLY A 537 13.71 8.36 54.70
CA GLY A 537 12.35 8.84 54.90
C GLY A 537 12.06 10.09 54.05
N ASP A 538 10.88 10.06 53.45
CA ASP A 538 10.25 11.12 52.68
C ASP A 538 9.84 12.28 53.59
N GLU A 539 10.33 13.49 53.32
CA GLU A 539 9.58 14.76 53.38
C GLU A 539 10.50 15.91 52.92
N GLY A 540 10.23 16.49 51.75
CA GLY A 540 10.84 17.76 51.36
C GLY A 540 10.88 18.06 49.86
N VAL A 541 9.75 18.53 49.33
CA VAL A 541 9.63 19.17 48.02
C VAL A 541 10.66 20.29 47.84
N VAL A 542 11.57 20.17 46.86
CA VAL A 542 12.20 21.35 46.21
C VAL A 542 12.63 21.01 44.78
N GLY A 543 12.35 21.93 43.87
CA GLY A 543 12.48 21.78 42.42
C GLY A 543 13.90 21.73 41.89
N TRP A 544 14.04 21.14 40.71
CA TRP A 544 15.29 21.04 39.96
C TRP A 544 15.22 22.05 38.81
N ASP A 545 15.80 23.22 39.07
CA ASP A 545 16.26 24.15 38.03
C ASP A 545 17.57 23.64 37.42
N GLU A 546 17.80 24.15 36.21
CA GLU A 546 18.85 23.88 35.24
C GLU A 546 20.29 24.15 35.70
N ASP A 547 21.21 23.60 34.90
CA ASP A 547 22.61 23.99 34.66
C ASP A 547 23.68 23.67 35.73
N SER A 548 24.61 22.77 35.38
CA SER A 548 25.92 23.16 34.85
C SER A 548 26.89 21.97 34.79
N GLU A 549 27.57 21.89 33.65
CA GLU A 549 28.77 21.09 33.42
C GLU A 549 29.89 21.56 34.36
N ASP A 550 30.63 20.65 34.98
CA ASP A 550 32.10 20.71 34.98
C ASP A 550 32.75 19.44 35.53
N ASP A 551 33.83 19.07 34.84
CA ASP A 551 34.79 18.01 35.10
C ASP A 551 35.36 18.05 36.53
N ASP A 552 35.54 16.88 37.14
CA ASP A 552 36.80 16.54 37.81
C ASP A 552 36.87 15.05 38.19
N ARG A 553 37.77 14.33 37.53
CA ARG A 553 38.29 13.04 38.00
C ARG A 553 39.40 13.29 39.01
N PRO A 554 39.55 12.41 40.02
CA PRO A 554 40.90 11.96 40.34
C PRO A 554 41.01 10.44 40.51
N ASP A 555 41.92 9.92 39.69
CA ASP A 555 43.09 9.09 39.98
C ASP A 555 43.02 7.80 40.83
N ILE A 556 43.81 6.84 40.34
CA ILE A 556 43.97 5.45 40.74
C ILE A 556 44.97 5.36 41.90
N GLY A 557 44.61 4.62 42.97
CA GLY A 557 45.53 4.26 44.06
C GLY A 557 45.44 2.78 44.39
N SER A 558 46.48 2.02 44.01
CA SER A 558 46.72 0.63 44.37
C SER A 558 47.18 0.48 45.83
N GLY A 559 46.62 -0.49 46.56
CA GLY A 559 47.14 -0.92 47.87
C GLY A 559 46.56 -2.28 48.27
N LEU A 560 47.40 -3.32 48.20
CA LEU A 560 47.14 -4.66 48.69
C LEU A 560 47.69 -4.76 50.12
N GLU A 561 46.87 -5.16 51.11
CA GLU A 561 47.29 -6.12 52.14
C GLU A 561 46.11 -6.65 52.98
N THR A 562 46.30 -7.89 53.39
CA THR A 562 45.40 -8.89 53.97
C THR A 562 45.02 -8.66 55.43
N THR A 563 43.76 -8.90 55.79
CA THR A 563 43.35 -9.68 57.00
C THR A 563 41.90 -10.14 56.84
N GLY A 564 41.65 -11.43 57.08
CA GLY A 564 40.31 -12.01 57.00
C GLY A 564 39.38 -11.55 58.12
N ASP A 565 38.14 -11.28 57.74
CA ASP A 565 36.94 -11.87 58.35
C ASP A 565 35.80 -11.75 57.33
N GLY A 566 34.93 -12.75 57.25
CA GLY A 566 33.93 -12.86 56.17
C GLY A 566 32.93 -11.68 56.16
N PRO A 567 32.42 -11.26 54.98
CA PRO A 567 31.40 -10.22 54.94
C PRO A 567 30.08 -10.77 55.48
N ASP A 568 29.80 -10.41 56.73
CA ASP A 568 28.52 -9.96 57.26
C ASP A 568 27.27 -10.35 56.42
N LYS A 569 26.61 -11.45 56.80
CA LYS A 569 25.40 -12.01 56.16
C LYS A 569 24.14 -11.15 56.36
N SER A 570 24.27 -9.86 56.69
CA SER A 570 23.17 -8.97 57.07
C SER A 570 22.77 -7.95 56.00
N ARG A 571 23.33 -8.02 54.78
CA ARG A 571 23.18 -6.96 53.75
C ARG A 571 22.59 -7.36 52.39
N PHE A 572 22.22 -8.62 52.18
CA PHE A 572 21.69 -9.11 50.90
C PHE A 572 20.43 -9.95 51.10
N VAL A 573 19.40 -9.72 50.29
CA VAL A 573 18.15 -10.50 50.26
C VAL A 573 18.04 -11.16 48.89
N ARG A 574 17.57 -12.41 48.82
CA ARG A 574 17.33 -13.10 47.54
C ARG A 574 16.22 -12.38 46.79
N ARG A 575 16.41 -12.18 45.48
CA ARG A 575 15.40 -11.52 44.65
C ARG A 575 14.18 -12.41 44.51
N GLU A 576 13.02 -11.86 44.87
CA GLU A 576 11.73 -12.53 44.86
C GLU A 576 10.84 -11.96 43.75
N VAL A 577 10.27 -12.83 42.91
CA VAL A 577 9.36 -12.43 41.82
C VAL A 577 8.00 -13.07 42.05
N GLU A 578 6.96 -12.27 42.24
CA GLU A 578 5.59 -12.78 42.35
C GLU A 578 5.07 -13.24 40.98
N LEU A 579 4.54 -14.47 40.90
CA LEU A 579 3.82 -14.95 39.74
C LEU A 579 2.39 -14.38 39.75
N VAL A 580 2.25 -13.19 39.18
CA VAL A 580 0.97 -12.48 39.04
C VAL A 580 0.01 -13.26 38.14
N ASP A 581 -1.28 -13.22 38.46
CA ASP A 581 -2.32 -13.90 37.70
C ASP A 581 -2.35 -13.45 36.23
N SER A 582 -2.07 -14.39 35.32
CA SER A 582 -1.92 -14.14 33.89
C SER A 582 -2.26 -15.38 33.08
N THR A 583 -2.73 -15.16 31.85
CA THR A 583 -2.89 -16.21 30.82
C THR A 583 -1.62 -16.46 30.01
N ARG A 584 -0.49 -15.81 30.35
CA ARG A 584 0.80 -16.07 29.72
C ARG A 584 1.39 -17.41 30.16
N ASP A 585 1.95 -18.13 29.20
CA ASP A 585 2.68 -19.38 29.42
C ASP A 585 3.84 -19.15 30.40
N ILE A 586 3.90 -19.95 31.48
CA ILE A 586 4.94 -19.86 32.51
C ILE A 586 6.35 -20.09 31.94
N GLY A 587 6.47 -20.77 30.80
CA GLY A 587 7.73 -21.00 30.10
C GLY A 587 8.41 -19.71 29.62
N PHE A 588 7.67 -18.59 29.49
CA PHE A 588 8.27 -17.29 29.22
C PHE A 588 8.93 -16.66 30.46
N LEU A 589 8.50 -17.01 31.68
CA LEU A 589 9.04 -16.46 32.93
C LEU A 589 10.41 -17.06 33.29
N PHE A 590 10.71 -18.27 32.81
CA PHE A 590 11.91 -19.03 33.17
C PHE A 590 12.86 -19.24 31.97
N GLN A 591 12.82 -18.36 30.97
CA GLN A 591 13.72 -18.45 29.81
C GLN A 591 15.17 -18.20 30.25
N GLY A 592 16.01 -19.23 30.18
CA GLY A 592 17.43 -19.17 30.56
C GLY A 592 17.76 -19.87 31.89
N GLU A 593 16.77 -20.24 32.69
CA GLU A 593 16.97 -20.97 33.95
C GLU A 593 17.18 -22.47 33.68
N VAL A 594 18.38 -22.97 33.98
CA VAL A 594 18.73 -24.39 33.82
C VAL A 594 18.70 -25.05 35.20
N GLY A 595 17.54 -25.54 35.65
CA GLY A 595 17.46 -26.17 36.97
C GLY A 595 16.06 -26.37 37.55
N GLU A 596 16.01 -26.65 38.85
CA GLU A 596 14.80 -26.76 39.66
C GLU A 596 14.41 -25.38 40.21
N VAL A 597 13.28 -24.84 39.75
CA VAL A 597 12.78 -23.51 40.15
C VAL A 597 12.10 -23.60 41.52
N ARG A 598 12.51 -22.78 42.48
CA ARG A 598 11.89 -22.74 43.82
C ARG A 598 10.75 -21.74 43.90
N ILE A 599 9.57 -22.22 44.26
CA ILE A 599 8.35 -21.42 44.40
C ILE A 599 7.85 -21.48 45.84
N ARG A 600 7.89 -20.35 46.55
CA ARG A 600 7.29 -20.18 47.88
C ARG A 600 5.80 -19.89 47.76
N ILE A 601 5.01 -20.54 48.61
CA ILE A 601 3.55 -20.37 48.69
C ILE A 601 3.23 -19.52 49.92
N ASP A 602 2.74 -18.31 49.71
CA ASP A 602 2.30 -17.43 50.79
C ASP A 602 0.77 -17.44 50.89
N VAL A 603 0.23 -17.95 52.00
CA VAL A 603 -1.21 -17.97 52.26
C VAL A 603 -1.67 -16.58 52.68
N ILE A 604 -2.69 -16.06 52.00
CA ILE A 604 -3.24 -14.73 52.26
C ILE A 604 -4.35 -14.89 53.30
N ASP A 605 -4.10 -14.40 54.52
CA ASP A 605 -5.10 -14.42 55.58
C ASP A 605 -6.12 -13.30 55.36
N TYR A 606 -7.33 -13.64 54.92
CA TYR A 606 -8.41 -12.68 54.69
C TYR A 606 -9.07 -12.15 55.98
N ALA A 607 -8.49 -12.44 57.15
CA ALA A 607 -9.05 -12.05 58.44
C ALA A 607 -8.63 -10.65 58.96
N SER A 608 -7.78 -9.89 58.26
CA SER A 608 -7.20 -8.65 58.84
C SER A 608 -7.44 -7.34 58.06
N LYS A 609 -8.25 -7.35 57.00
CA LYS A 609 -8.70 -6.10 56.35
C LYS A 609 -10.20 -6.17 56.06
N ARG A 610 -11.01 -5.76 57.04
CA ARG A 610 -12.40 -5.38 56.87
C ARG A 610 -12.52 -3.87 56.94
#